data_AF-A0A8E4DTZ3-F1
#
_entry.id   AF-A0A8E4DTZ3-F1
#
_cell.length_a   1.000
_cell.length_b   1.000
_cell.length_c   1.000
_cell.angle_alpha   90.00
_cell.angle_beta   90.00
_cell.angle_gamma   90.00
#
_symmetry.space_group_name_H-M   'P 1'
#
loop_
_entity.id
_entity.type
_entity.pdbx_description
1 polymer ?
#
loop_
_entity_poly.entity_id
_entity_poly.type
_entity_poly.pdbx_seq_one_letter_code
_entity_poly.pdbx_strand_id
1 'polypeptide(L)'
;MKGTGLFPRTELLKIKAQPKRLIAAAFTAHQKRRFPPPLHKVQPSRRSSTNLISLGGDFYAAFVARTADTYEKKAMYGFLLRGDKEAELTCLLRLDWHPSHKGMHCIVNCEQERDLSGRNLAGCKELALKDSPVSGLDPDIEDHRKEFIRIFCDVCNISAGEAGLLS
;
A
#
# COMPACT_ATOMS: atom_id res chain seq x y z
N MET A 1 -8.39 -5.26 27.01
CA MET A 1 -7.07 -4.64 26.74
C MET A 1 -6.94 -4.47 25.24
N LYS A 2 -6.93 -3.23 24.74
CA LYS A 2 -6.69 -2.94 23.32
C LYS A 2 -5.17 -3.03 23.11
N GLY A 3 -4.70 -4.08 22.43
CA GLY A 3 -3.29 -4.22 22.08
C GLY A 3 -2.83 -3.02 21.26
N THR A 4 -1.60 -2.58 21.46
CA THR A 4 -1.03 -1.32 20.95
C THR A 4 -0.92 -1.23 19.42
N GLY A 5 -1.37 -2.22 18.65
CA GLY A 5 -1.38 -2.20 17.18
C GLY A 5 0.00 -2.10 16.51
N LEU A 6 1.07 -1.94 17.28
CA LEU A 6 2.47 -1.86 16.85
C LEU A 6 3.11 -3.24 16.90
N PHE A 7 4.04 -3.49 15.97
CA PHE A 7 4.76 -4.74 15.89
C PHE A 7 6.25 -4.56 16.21
N PRO A 8 6.87 -5.44 17.01
CA PRO A 8 8.32 -5.50 17.11
C PRO A 8 8.96 -5.65 15.75
N ARG A 9 10.15 -5.05 15.54
CA ARG A 9 10.90 -5.21 14.29
C ARG A 9 11.13 -6.69 13.96
N THR A 10 11.42 -7.50 14.98
CA THR A 10 11.61 -8.95 14.84
C THR A 10 10.35 -9.65 14.35
N GLU A 11 9.17 -9.21 14.80
CA GLU A 11 7.89 -9.73 14.34
C GLU A 11 7.59 -9.30 12.90
N LEU A 12 7.84 -8.05 12.54
CA LEU A 12 7.70 -7.58 11.16
C LEU A 12 8.62 -8.33 10.18
N LEU A 13 9.84 -8.67 10.60
CA LEU A 13 10.75 -9.48 9.80
C LEU A 13 10.21 -10.90 9.60
N LYS A 14 9.65 -11.51 10.66
CA LYS A 14 8.96 -12.81 10.54
C LYS A 14 7.75 -12.71 9.60
N ILE A 15 6.95 -11.66 9.73
CA ILE A 15 5.80 -11.40 8.85
C ILE A 15 6.25 -11.24 7.39
N LYS A 16 7.32 -10.47 7.13
CA LYS A 16 7.87 -10.28 5.78
C LYS A 16 8.34 -11.61 5.16
N ALA A 17 8.86 -12.54 5.98
CA ALA A 17 9.29 -13.85 5.52
C ALA A 17 8.14 -14.83 5.20
N GLN A 18 6.92 -14.58 5.70
CA GLN A 18 5.78 -15.45 5.42
C GLN A 18 5.38 -15.39 3.94
N PRO A 19 5.02 -16.52 3.32
CA PRO A 19 4.63 -16.55 1.92
C PRO A 19 3.38 -15.68 1.69
N LYS A 20 3.43 -14.85 0.66
CA LYS A 20 2.33 -14.00 0.19
C LYS A 20 2.32 -14.05 -1.32
N ARG A 21 1.13 -14.18 -1.92
CA ARG A 21 1.00 -14.21 -3.38
C ARG A 21 -0.09 -13.27 -3.86
N LEU A 22 0.28 -12.37 -4.77
CA LEU A 22 -0.68 -11.52 -5.48
C LEU A 22 -1.05 -12.22 -6.80
N ILE A 23 -2.34 -12.47 -7.04
CA ILE A 23 -2.81 -13.15 -8.26
C ILE A 23 -3.30 -12.16 -9.32
N ALA A 24 -4.00 -11.10 -8.90
CA ALA A 24 -4.53 -10.08 -9.80
C ALA A 24 -4.77 -8.77 -9.03
N ALA A 25 -4.60 -7.65 -9.72
CA ALA A 25 -4.90 -6.33 -9.20
C ALA A 25 -5.45 -5.45 -10.32
N ALA A 26 -6.74 -5.09 -10.22
CA ALA A 26 -7.41 -4.25 -11.20
C ALA A 26 -7.92 -2.96 -10.53
N PHE A 27 -7.55 -1.81 -11.10
CA PHE A 27 -8.05 -0.52 -10.63
C PHE A 27 -9.46 -0.29 -11.15
N THR A 28 -10.36 0.08 -10.24
CA THR A 28 -11.73 0.49 -10.56
C THR A 28 -12.00 1.87 -9.95
N ALA A 29 -13.13 2.50 -10.27
CA ALA A 29 -13.53 3.74 -9.62
C ALA A 29 -13.57 3.56 -8.09
N HIS A 30 -12.96 4.48 -7.33
CA HIS A 30 -12.84 4.33 -5.89
C HIS A 30 -14.20 4.37 -5.18
N GLN A 31 -14.46 3.40 -4.31
CA GLN A 31 -15.67 3.32 -3.49
C GLN A 31 -15.32 3.35 -1.99
N LYS A 32 -15.70 4.42 -1.29
CA LYS A 32 -15.39 4.63 0.14
C LYS A 32 -15.74 3.45 1.05
N ARG A 33 -16.88 2.78 0.79
CA ARG A 33 -17.43 1.72 1.65
C ARG A 33 -16.75 0.36 1.47
N ARG A 34 -15.88 0.20 0.47
CA ARG A 34 -15.28 -1.10 0.15
C ARG A 34 -14.02 -1.41 0.97
N PHE A 35 -13.48 -0.43 1.68
CA PHE A 35 -12.20 -0.57 2.37
C PHE A 35 -12.36 -0.57 3.89
N PRO A 36 -11.49 -1.30 4.62
CA PRO A 36 -11.42 -1.21 6.08
C PRO A 36 -10.90 0.17 6.53
N PRO A 37 -11.11 0.58 7.79
CA PRO A 37 -10.31 1.63 8.41
C PRO A 37 -8.79 1.41 8.31
N PRO A 38 -7.98 2.48 8.15
CA PRO A 38 -8.35 3.87 7.85
C PRO A 38 -8.59 4.13 6.34
N LEU A 39 -8.52 3.11 5.48
CA LEU A 39 -8.67 3.23 4.03
C LEU A 39 -10.07 3.68 3.59
N HIS A 40 -11.12 3.49 4.39
CA HIS A 40 -12.44 4.09 4.14
C HIS A 40 -12.42 5.62 4.11
N LYS A 41 -11.39 6.27 4.66
CA LYS A 41 -11.23 7.74 4.68
C LYS A 41 -10.59 8.27 3.39
N VAL A 42 -10.17 7.39 2.48
CA VAL A 42 -9.70 7.76 1.14
C VAL A 42 -10.86 8.45 0.41
N GLN A 43 -10.64 9.70 -0.03
CA GLN A 43 -11.68 10.46 -0.72
C GLN A 43 -11.78 10.04 -2.20
N PRO A 44 -13.00 9.81 -2.75
CA PRO A 44 -13.20 9.23 -4.08
C PRO A 44 -12.91 10.18 -5.25
N SER A 45 -12.91 11.50 -5.03
CA SER A 45 -12.68 12.46 -6.10
C SER A 45 -11.31 12.23 -6.75
N ARG A 46 -11.30 11.96 -8.06
CA ARG A 46 -10.08 11.71 -8.86
C ARG A 46 -9.24 10.54 -8.34
N ARG A 47 -9.88 9.48 -7.82
CA ARG A 47 -9.18 8.27 -7.38
C ARG A 47 -9.75 7.01 -8.00
N SER A 48 -8.84 6.11 -8.37
CA SER A 48 -9.14 4.72 -8.65
C SER A 48 -8.49 3.83 -7.59
N SER A 49 -9.03 2.65 -7.37
CA SER A 49 -8.49 1.72 -6.40
C SER A 49 -8.82 0.28 -6.74
N THR A 50 -8.00 -0.63 -6.26
CA THR A 50 -8.30 -2.07 -6.30
C THR A 50 -9.31 -2.43 -5.23
N ASN A 51 -9.81 -3.65 -5.29
CA ASN A 51 -10.51 -4.22 -4.13
C ASN A 51 -9.48 -4.56 -3.05
N LEU A 52 -9.97 -4.96 -1.87
CA LEU A 52 -9.12 -5.63 -0.90
C LEU A 52 -8.76 -7.01 -1.49
N ILE A 53 -7.48 -7.23 -1.77
CA ILE A 53 -6.97 -8.45 -2.43
C ILE A 53 -6.37 -9.36 -1.36
N SER A 54 -6.82 -10.60 -1.28
CA SER A 54 -6.18 -11.60 -0.40
C SER A 54 -4.81 -11.99 -0.97
N LEU A 55 -3.80 -12.08 -0.10
CA LEU A 55 -2.46 -12.54 -0.43
C LEU A 55 -2.19 -13.97 0.08
N GLY A 56 -3.21 -14.62 0.66
CA GLY A 56 -3.09 -15.86 1.43
C GLY A 56 -2.95 -15.61 2.93
N GLY A 57 -3.38 -16.58 3.74
CA GLY A 57 -3.42 -16.46 5.20
C GLY A 57 -4.31 -15.31 5.67
N ASP A 58 -3.82 -14.52 6.62
CA ASP A 58 -4.45 -13.31 7.16
C ASP A 58 -3.94 -12.02 6.48
N PHE A 59 -3.29 -12.11 5.32
CA PHE A 59 -2.70 -10.97 4.61
C PHE A 59 -3.57 -10.46 3.47
N TYR A 60 -3.60 -9.13 3.35
CA TYR A 60 -4.30 -8.44 2.29
C TYR A 60 -3.47 -7.30 1.70
N ALA A 61 -3.72 -6.99 0.43
CA ALA A 61 -3.23 -5.81 -0.26
C ALA A 61 -4.37 -4.91 -0.73
N ALA A 62 -4.10 -3.61 -0.81
CA ALA A 62 -4.96 -2.64 -1.47
C ALA A 62 -4.09 -1.59 -2.15
N PHE A 63 -4.54 -1.11 -3.32
CA PHE A 63 -3.86 -0.06 -4.06
C PHE A 63 -4.81 1.08 -4.39
N VAL A 64 -4.30 2.31 -4.34
CA VAL A 64 -5.04 3.53 -4.66
C VAL A 64 -4.20 4.41 -5.55
N ALA A 65 -4.77 4.86 -6.66
CA ALA A 65 -4.18 5.84 -7.55
C ALA A 65 -4.99 7.12 -7.49
N ARG A 66 -4.32 8.27 -7.43
CA ARG A 66 -4.92 9.60 -7.43
C ARG A 66 -4.43 10.36 -8.65
N THR A 67 -5.38 10.76 -9.48
CA THR A 67 -5.15 11.61 -10.64
C THR A 67 -5.37 13.07 -10.25
N ALA A 68 -4.83 13.99 -11.04
CA ALA A 68 -4.93 15.43 -10.82
C ALA A 68 -4.64 16.19 -12.11
N ASP A 69 -5.06 17.46 -12.18
CA ASP A 69 -4.79 18.32 -13.35
C ASP A 69 -3.30 18.65 -13.49
N THR A 70 -2.53 18.58 -12.40
CA THR A 70 -1.08 18.80 -12.40
C THR A 70 -0.36 17.54 -11.93
N TYR A 71 0.77 17.22 -12.59
CA TYR A 71 1.55 16.01 -12.31
C TYR A 71 1.97 15.93 -10.83
N GLU A 72 2.39 17.05 -10.24
CA GLU A 72 2.86 17.20 -8.85
C GLU A 72 1.82 16.79 -7.81
N LYS A 73 0.53 16.87 -8.16
CA LYS A 73 -0.60 16.51 -7.29
C LYS A 73 -1.05 15.06 -7.46
N LYS A 74 -0.52 14.33 -8.44
CA LYS A 74 -0.76 12.90 -8.61
C LYS A 74 -0.15 12.09 -7.46
N ALA A 75 -0.67 10.90 -7.21
CA ALA A 75 -0.13 10.01 -6.18
C ALA A 75 -0.53 8.55 -6.40
N MET A 76 0.26 7.63 -5.86
CA MET A 76 -0.10 6.21 -5.74
C MET A 76 0.21 5.72 -4.33
N TYR A 77 -0.61 4.78 -3.85
CA TYR A 77 -0.52 4.23 -2.51
C TYR A 77 -0.72 2.71 -2.57
N GLY A 78 0.14 1.96 -1.91
CA GLY A 78 0.05 0.52 -1.73
C GLY A 78 0.03 0.17 -0.25
N PHE A 79 -0.85 -0.73 0.16
CA PHE A 79 -1.05 -1.09 1.57
C PHE A 79 -0.89 -2.58 1.77
N LEU A 80 -0.02 -2.98 2.70
CA LEU A 80 0.04 -4.34 3.24
C LEU A 80 -0.70 -4.37 4.57
N LEU A 81 -1.69 -5.25 4.66
CA LEU A 81 -2.63 -5.33 5.77
C LEU A 81 -2.62 -6.75 6.35
N ARG A 82 -2.94 -6.86 7.64
CA ARG A 82 -3.10 -8.13 8.36
C ARG A 82 -4.37 -8.14 9.20
N GLY A 83 -5.09 -9.25 9.21
CA GLY A 83 -6.23 -9.49 10.08
C GLY A 83 -7.29 -10.38 9.44
N ASP A 84 -8.48 -10.41 10.02
CA ASP A 84 -9.65 -11.03 9.39
C ASP A 84 -10.38 -9.98 8.54
N LYS A 85 -10.98 -10.39 7.42
CA LYS A 85 -11.80 -9.53 6.57
C LYS A 85 -12.99 -8.94 7.33
N GLU A 86 -13.47 -9.63 8.36
CA GLU A 86 -14.57 -9.19 9.23
C GLU A 86 -14.10 -8.37 10.45
N ALA A 87 -12.80 -8.37 10.73
CA ALA A 87 -12.20 -7.63 11.84
C ALA A 87 -11.54 -6.32 11.36
N GLU A 88 -11.08 -5.51 12.32
CA GLU A 88 -10.26 -4.34 12.01
C GLU A 88 -8.91 -4.77 11.44
N LEU A 89 -8.62 -4.38 10.19
CA LEU A 89 -7.35 -4.69 9.53
C LEU A 89 -6.25 -3.76 10.01
N THR A 90 -5.12 -4.35 10.40
CA THR A 90 -3.94 -3.59 10.81
C THR A 90 -3.03 -3.32 9.62
N CYS A 91 -2.67 -2.06 9.40
CA CYS A 91 -1.69 -1.68 8.39
C CYS A 91 -0.29 -2.06 8.86
N LEU A 92 0.39 -2.92 8.11
CA LEU A 92 1.77 -3.33 8.38
C LEU A 92 2.77 -2.43 7.66
N LEU A 93 2.47 -2.08 6.41
CA LEU A 93 3.29 -1.23 5.57
C LEU A 93 2.41 -0.41 4.62
N ARG A 94 2.80 0.84 4.41
CA ARG A 94 2.27 1.70 3.34
C ARG A 94 3.40 2.14 2.42
N LEU A 95 3.26 1.93 1.12
CA LEU A 95 4.13 2.46 0.08
C LEU A 95 3.45 3.67 -0.55
N ASP A 96 4.16 4.80 -0.57
CA ASP A 96 3.68 6.07 -1.07
C ASP A 96 4.54 6.50 -2.25
N TRP A 97 3.90 6.96 -3.31
CA TRP A 97 4.55 7.62 -4.43
C TRP A 97 3.98 9.03 -4.61
N HIS A 98 4.86 10.04 -4.57
CA HIS A 98 4.53 11.45 -4.83
C HIS A 98 5.58 12.08 -5.76
N PRO A 99 5.19 12.54 -6.96
CA PRO A 99 6.13 13.11 -7.93
C PRO A 99 6.67 14.48 -7.50
N SER A 100 5.96 15.19 -6.62
CA SER A 100 6.26 16.59 -6.30
C SER A 100 7.49 16.82 -5.42
N HIS A 101 7.85 15.91 -4.51
CA HIS A 101 8.89 16.24 -3.52
C HIS A 101 9.52 15.06 -2.77
N LYS A 102 8.96 13.84 -2.85
CA LYS A 102 9.46 12.69 -2.06
C LYS A 102 9.79 11.45 -2.89
N GLY A 103 9.33 11.39 -4.14
CA GLY A 103 9.43 10.16 -4.93
C GLY A 103 8.72 9.01 -4.23
N MET A 104 9.34 7.84 -4.21
CA MET A 104 8.79 6.65 -3.59
C MET A 104 9.39 6.41 -2.21
N HIS A 105 8.50 6.24 -1.22
CA HIS A 105 8.89 5.99 0.16
C HIS A 105 7.91 5.03 0.83
N CYS A 106 8.37 4.29 1.83
CA CYS A 106 7.50 3.44 2.61
C CYS A 106 7.48 3.81 4.09
N ILE A 107 6.38 3.43 4.72
CA ILE A 107 6.11 3.62 6.13
C ILE A 107 5.75 2.26 6.73
N VAL A 108 6.41 1.89 7.82
CA VAL A 108 6.30 0.57 8.44
C VAL A 108 5.79 0.69 9.86
N ASN A 109 4.89 -0.20 10.26
CA ASN A 109 4.28 -0.23 11.58
C ASN A 109 5.17 -0.94 12.62
N CYS A 110 6.30 -0.32 12.99
CA CYS A 110 7.26 -0.85 13.96
C CYS A 110 7.24 -0.10 15.30
N GLU A 111 7.68 -0.77 16.38
CA GLU A 111 7.73 -0.37 17.81
C GLU A 111 8.41 0.97 18.21
N GLN A 112 8.58 1.95 17.33
CA GLN A 112 8.99 3.28 17.76
C GLN A 112 7.77 4.14 18.13
N GLU A 113 7.35 4.10 19.41
CA GLU A 113 6.44 4.99 20.21
C GLU A 113 5.29 5.77 19.55
N ARG A 114 5.07 5.68 18.26
CA ARG A 114 4.14 6.50 17.49
C ARG A 114 3.01 5.59 17.09
N ASP A 115 1.89 5.78 17.77
CA ASP A 115 0.63 5.16 17.43
C ASP A 115 0.23 5.53 15.99
N LEU A 116 0.16 4.52 15.12
CA LEU A 116 -0.20 4.66 13.70
C LEU A 116 -1.66 4.26 13.43
N SER A 117 -2.42 3.97 14.49
CA SER A 117 -3.85 3.63 14.44
C SER A 117 -4.73 4.87 14.25
N GLY A 118 -4.43 5.68 13.24
CA GLY A 118 -5.34 6.76 12.88
C GLY A 118 -4.68 7.90 12.14
N ARG A 119 -4.95 7.93 10.82
CA ARG A 119 -4.68 9.06 9.92
C ARG A 119 -3.19 9.23 9.63
N ASN A 120 -2.85 9.19 8.34
CA ASN A 120 -1.63 9.76 7.75
C ASN A 120 -0.43 9.89 8.69
N LEU A 121 0.07 8.74 9.15
CA LEU A 121 1.45 8.42 9.54
C LEU A 121 2.38 9.63 9.77
N ALA A 122 2.04 10.48 10.72
CA ALA A 122 2.86 11.63 11.08
C ALA A 122 4.00 11.14 11.99
N GLY A 123 5.23 11.22 11.51
CA GLY A 123 6.42 10.92 12.32
C GLY A 123 7.01 9.51 12.17
N CYS A 124 6.58 8.67 11.23
CA CYS A 124 7.38 7.48 10.94
C CYS A 124 8.68 7.85 10.21
N LYS A 125 9.74 7.04 10.38
CA LYS A 125 10.89 7.11 9.46
C LYS A 125 10.44 6.65 8.08
N GLU A 126 10.32 7.60 7.17
CA GLU A 126 10.12 7.32 5.74
C GLU A 126 11.42 6.71 5.19
N LEU A 127 11.32 5.51 4.61
CA LEU A 127 12.44 4.90 3.91
C LEU A 127 12.35 5.29 2.43
N ALA A 128 13.23 6.21 2.00
CA ALA A 128 13.36 6.57 0.60
C ALA A 128 13.93 5.39 -0.21
N LEU A 129 13.27 5.02 -1.30
CA LEU A 129 13.76 4.02 -2.24
C LEU A 129 14.63 4.73 -3.30
N LYS A 130 15.93 4.88 -2.99
CA LYS A 130 16.88 5.71 -3.76
C LYS A 130 17.11 5.25 -5.21
N ASP A 131 16.84 3.98 -5.52
CA ASP A 131 17.23 3.35 -6.80
C ASP A 131 16.05 2.93 -7.69
N SER A 132 14.82 3.35 -7.37
CA SER A 132 13.66 2.96 -8.18
C SER A 132 13.50 3.93 -9.38
N PRO A 133 13.14 3.45 -10.59
CA PRO A 133 12.89 4.28 -11.78
C PRO A 133 11.61 5.09 -11.62
N VAL A 134 11.59 5.99 -10.63
CA VAL A 134 10.39 6.56 -10.02
C VAL A 134 9.98 7.87 -10.67
N SER A 135 10.93 8.56 -11.32
CA SER A 135 10.75 9.93 -11.81
C SER A 135 9.72 10.06 -12.94
N GLY A 136 9.29 8.95 -13.56
CA GLY A 136 8.34 8.95 -14.67
C GLY A 136 7.01 8.23 -14.43
N LEU A 137 6.75 7.69 -13.23
CA LEU A 137 5.47 7.01 -12.99
C LEU A 137 4.29 8.00 -13.10
N ASP A 138 3.15 7.53 -13.59
CA ASP A 138 1.95 8.36 -13.75
C ASP A 138 0.71 7.49 -13.49
N PRO A 139 -0.12 7.80 -12.48
CA PRO A 139 -1.32 7.02 -12.18
C PRO A 139 -2.38 7.04 -13.29
N ASP A 140 -2.31 7.96 -14.25
CA ASP A 140 -3.18 7.97 -15.43
C ASP A 140 -2.78 6.86 -16.44
N ILE A 141 -1.53 6.40 -16.40
CA ILE A 141 -1.00 5.36 -17.28
C ILE A 141 -1.14 3.99 -16.58
N GLU A 142 -1.78 3.04 -17.25
CA GLU A 142 -2.04 1.72 -16.67
C GLU A 142 -0.76 0.96 -16.35
N ASP A 143 0.19 0.95 -17.28
CA ASP A 143 1.48 0.28 -17.11
C ASP A 143 2.28 0.84 -15.94
N HIS A 144 2.13 2.13 -15.63
CA HIS A 144 2.79 2.74 -14.49
C HIS A 144 2.13 2.33 -13.16
N ARG A 145 0.80 2.13 -13.14
CA ARG A 145 0.11 1.54 -11.97
C ARG A 145 0.53 0.09 -11.75
N LYS A 146 0.68 -0.65 -12.83
CA LYS A 146 1.19 -2.02 -12.90
C LYS A 146 2.64 -2.12 -12.36
N GLU A 147 3.51 -1.22 -12.79
CA GLU A 147 4.88 -1.10 -12.29
C GLU A 147 4.92 -0.73 -10.80
N PHE A 148 4.06 0.19 -10.36
CA PHE A 148 3.92 0.51 -8.94
C PHE A 148 3.53 -0.71 -8.08
N ILE A 149 2.61 -1.55 -8.56
CA ILE A 149 2.23 -2.81 -7.91
C ILE A 149 3.43 -3.77 -7.84
N ARG A 150 4.22 -3.86 -8.92
CA ARG A 150 5.43 -4.69 -8.97
C ARG A 150 6.44 -4.27 -7.90
N ILE A 151 6.73 -2.97 -7.81
CA ILE A 151 7.64 -2.42 -6.80
C ILE A 151 7.12 -2.69 -5.38
N PHE A 152 5.82 -2.54 -5.16
CA PHE A 152 5.20 -2.89 -3.88
C PHE A 152 5.40 -4.37 -3.52
N CYS A 153 5.23 -5.28 -4.50
CA CYS A 153 5.44 -6.71 -4.29
C CYS A 153 6.90 -7.00 -3.91
N ASP A 154 7.86 -6.39 -4.60
CA ASP A 154 9.29 -6.53 -4.30
C ASP A 154 9.62 -6.04 -2.87
N VAL A 155 9.12 -4.86 -2.48
CA VAL A 155 9.35 -4.28 -1.14
C VAL A 155 8.78 -5.18 -0.04
N CYS A 156 7.59 -5.74 -0.27
CA CYS A 156 6.85 -6.55 0.69
C CYS A 156 7.19 -8.05 0.64
N ASN A 157 8.10 -8.49 -0.24
CA ASN A 157 8.41 -9.91 -0.47
C ASN A 157 7.14 -10.73 -0.81
N ILE A 158 6.35 -10.23 -1.76
CA ILE A 158 5.14 -10.87 -2.26
C ILE A 158 5.45 -11.45 -3.64
N SER A 159 5.15 -12.72 -3.86
CA SER A 159 5.24 -13.33 -5.18
C SER A 159 4.09 -12.83 -6.05
N ALA A 160 4.39 -12.22 -7.20
CA ALA A 160 3.39 -11.96 -8.22
C ALA A 160 3.11 -13.26 -9.01
N GLY A 161 1.84 -13.61 -9.24
CA GLY A 161 1.45 -14.74 -10.10
C GLY A 161 1.83 -14.50 -11.57
N GLU A 162 2.15 -15.58 -12.29
CA GLU A 162 2.66 -15.55 -13.67
C GLU A 162 1.82 -14.74 -14.68
N ALA A 163 2.54 -14.10 -15.61
CA ALA A 163 2.23 -13.68 -16.99
C ALA A 163 0.78 -13.32 -17.37
N GLY A 164 0.01 -12.71 -16.47
CA GLY A 164 -1.31 -12.15 -16.79
C GLY A 164 -1.75 -11.05 -15.84
N LEU A 165 -0.99 -10.81 -14.77
CA LEU A 165 -1.21 -9.71 -13.83
C LEU A 165 -1.12 -8.33 -14.50
N LEU A 166 -0.46 -8.27 -15.66
CA LEU A 166 -0.06 -7.06 -16.38
C LEU A 166 -0.59 -6.98 -17.81
N SER A 167 -1.42 -7.94 -18.27
CA SER A 167 -2.11 -7.81 -19.57
C SER A 167 -3.23 -6.79 -19.52
#